data_AF-A0A369TFG0-F1
#
_entry.id   AF-A0A369TFG0-F1
#
_cell.length_a   1.000
_cell.length_b   1.000
_cell.length_c   1.000
_cell.angle_alpha   90.00
_cell.angle_beta   90.00
_cell.angle_gamma   90.00
#
_symmetry.space_group_name_H-M   'P 1'
#
loop_
_entity.id
_entity.type
_entity.pdbx_description
1 polymer ?
#
loop_
_entity_poly.entity_id
_entity_poly.type
_entity_poly.pdbx_seq_one_letter_code
_entity_poly.pdbx_strand_id
1 'polypeptide(L)'
;AITGTYGTLTIGEDGEYTYALDDTFAATDALAEGESAADVFTYTMADSEGAVSSTTVTIAITGSNDAPVAVADTNAEDAVVEDMDASATGNVLANDTDVDFGDSKTVVGVAAGDTGADLEDAATVGMAITGTYGTLTIGEDGAYTYALDDTFTATDALAEGESASDVFTYTMADSEGAVSSTTVTIAITGSNDAPVAVADTNAEDAVV
;
A
#
# COMPACT_ATOMS: atom_id res chain seq x y z
N ALA A 1 32.63 -4.90 -22.10
CA ALA A 1 31.78 -4.17 -21.15
C ALA A 1 32.40 -4.24 -19.76
N ILE A 2 32.32 -3.16 -19.00
CA ILE A 2 32.71 -3.03 -17.59
C ILE A 2 31.45 -2.64 -16.85
N THR A 3 31.06 -3.42 -15.85
CA THR A 3 29.89 -3.13 -15.00
C THR A 3 30.30 -2.12 -13.93
N GLY A 4 29.62 -0.98 -13.91
CA GLY A 4 29.66 0.00 -12.83
C GLY A 4 28.61 -0.32 -11.77
N THR A 5 28.23 0.69 -11.01
CA THR A 5 27.22 0.60 -9.95
C THR A 5 25.81 0.61 -10.53
N TYR A 6 25.59 1.37 -11.62
CA TYR A 6 24.27 1.64 -12.17
C TYR A 6 24.08 1.10 -13.60
N GLY A 7 25.15 0.61 -14.22
CA GLY A 7 25.07 0.15 -15.61
C GLY A 7 26.37 -0.44 -16.13
N THR A 8 26.47 -0.56 -17.46
CA THR A 8 27.60 -1.16 -18.15
C THR A 8 28.19 -0.23 -19.19
N LEU A 9 29.50 0.02 -19.10
CA LEU A 9 30.27 0.77 -20.10
C LEU A 9 30.94 -0.19 -21.10
N THR A 10 30.81 0.08 -22.39
CA THR A 10 31.65 -0.53 -23.44
C THR A 10 32.40 0.57 -24.15
N ILE A 11 33.72 0.44 -24.30
CA ILE A 11 34.58 1.38 -25.02
C ILE A 11 35.40 0.64 -26.08
N GLY A 12 35.43 1.18 -27.30
CA GLY A 12 36.22 0.70 -28.42
C GLY A 12 37.67 1.18 -28.39
N GLU A 13 38.52 0.58 -29.23
CA GLU A 13 39.92 1.01 -29.38
C GLU A 13 40.06 2.43 -29.97
N ASP A 14 39.05 2.89 -30.69
CA ASP A 14 38.92 4.26 -31.22
C ASP A 14 38.42 5.28 -30.18
N GLY A 15 38.10 4.82 -28.97
CA GLY A 15 37.58 5.64 -27.88
C GLY A 15 36.08 5.93 -27.96
N GLU A 16 35.36 5.42 -28.96
CA GLU A 16 33.90 5.47 -28.98
C GLU A 16 33.37 4.59 -27.85
N TYR A 17 32.39 5.09 -27.09
CA TYR A 17 31.83 4.36 -25.96
C TYR A 17 30.31 4.37 -25.96
N THR A 18 29.75 3.31 -25.40
CA THR A 18 28.34 3.18 -25.07
C THR A 18 28.19 2.88 -23.60
N TYR A 19 27.19 3.49 -22.97
CA TYR A 19 26.80 3.18 -21.60
C TYR A 19 25.34 2.72 -21.63
N ALA A 20 25.08 1.56 -21.03
CA ALA A 20 23.73 1.05 -20.83
C ALA A 20 23.43 1.09 -19.32
N LEU A 21 22.53 1.98 -18.92
CA LEU A 21 21.95 1.97 -17.56
C LEU A 21 21.19 0.66 -17.37
N ASP A 22 21.30 0.06 -16.19
CA ASP A 22 20.57 -1.15 -15.81
C ASP A 22 19.65 -0.84 -14.64
N ASP A 23 18.36 -0.74 -14.96
CA ASP A 23 17.27 -0.46 -14.03
C ASP A 23 17.02 -1.63 -13.06
N THR A 24 17.49 -2.83 -13.41
CA THR A 24 17.34 -4.00 -12.53
C THR A 24 18.34 -4.00 -11.37
N PHE A 25 19.28 -3.06 -11.36
CA PHE A 25 20.20 -2.89 -10.25
C PHE A 25 19.52 -2.11 -9.14
N ALA A 26 19.48 -2.69 -7.94
CA ALA A 26 18.91 -2.05 -6.75
C ALA A 26 19.52 -0.68 -6.40
N ALA A 27 20.73 -0.36 -6.90
CA ALA A 27 21.31 0.96 -6.72
C ALA A 27 20.72 1.99 -7.69
N THR A 28 20.31 1.58 -8.89
CA THR A 28 19.64 2.44 -9.88
C THR A 28 18.18 2.65 -9.47
N ASP A 29 17.49 1.56 -9.17
CA ASP A 29 16.06 1.48 -8.78
C ASP A 29 15.75 2.21 -7.46
N ALA A 30 16.77 2.57 -6.66
CA ALA A 30 16.58 3.27 -5.39
C ALA A 30 16.88 4.78 -5.48
N LEU A 31 17.22 5.30 -6.66
CA LEU A 31 17.53 6.71 -6.85
C LEU A 31 16.24 7.52 -6.97
N ALA A 32 15.92 8.26 -5.91
CA ALA A 32 14.74 9.12 -5.85
C ALA A 32 14.73 10.21 -6.95
N GLU A 33 13.56 10.80 -7.22
CA GLU A 33 13.38 11.85 -8.23
C GLU A 33 14.43 12.96 -8.12
N GLY A 34 15.22 13.12 -9.18
CA GLY A 34 16.25 14.15 -9.27
C GLY A 34 17.51 13.88 -8.43
N GLU A 35 17.60 12.77 -7.70
CA GLU A 35 18.83 12.34 -7.04
C GLU A 35 19.95 12.21 -8.07
N SER A 36 21.12 12.80 -7.79
CA SER A 36 22.26 12.77 -8.69
C SER A 36 23.28 11.73 -8.25
N ALA A 37 23.50 10.74 -9.10
CA ALA A 37 24.50 9.70 -8.95
C ALA A 37 25.49 9.70 -10.11
N ALA A 38 26.58 8.94 -9.99
CA ALA A 38 27.51 8.78 -11.09
C ALA A 38 28.27 7.45 -11.05
N ASP A 39 28.54 6.92 -12.23
CA ASP A 39 29.58 5.91 -12.43
C ASP A 39 30.86 6.55 -12.97
N VAL A 40 32.01 6.11 -12.47
CA VAL A 40 33.33 6.63 -12.88
C VAL A 40 34.20 5.47 -13.35
N PHE A 41 34.60 5.51 -14.62
CA PHE A 41 35.46 4.52 -15.22
C PHE A 41 36.80 5.14 -15.62
N THR A 42 37.92 4.48 -15.31
CA THR A 42 39.25 4.90 -15.76
C THR A 42 39.57 4.24 -17.10
N TYR A 43 40.08 5.01 -18.07
CA TYR A 43 40.61 4.51 -19.33
C TYR A 43 42.05 4.95 -19.55
N THR A 44 42.76 4.21 -20.40
CA THR A 44 44.16 4.47 -20.76
C THR A 44 44.28 4.56 -22.27
N MET A 45 44.87 5.63 -22.78
CA MET A 45 45.21 5.81 -24.19
C MET A 45 46.71 5.64 -24.39
N ALA A 46 47.13 5.19 -25.57
CA ALA A 46 48.52 5.05 -25.97
C ALA A 46 48.80 5.83 -27.27
N ASP A 47 50.00 6.38 -27.42
CA ASP A 47 50.48 6.86 -28.72
C ASP A 47 51.00 5.70 -29.59
N SER A 48 51.38 6.00 -30.84
CA SER A 48 51.89 4.99 -31.78
C SER A 48 53.23 4.37 -31.37
N GLU A 49 53.95 5.00 -30.44
CA GLU A 49 55.23 4.56 -29.91
C GLU A 49 55.09 3.82 -28.56
N GLY A 50 53.86 3.70 -28.03
CA GLY A 50 53.51 2.94 -26.84
C GLY A 50 53.57 3.70 -25.51
N ALA A 51 53.73 5.03 -25.52
CA ALA A 51 53.60 5.83 -24.30
C ALA A 51 52.12 5.96 -23.93
N VAL A 52 51.79 5.82 -22.64
CA VAL A 52 50.40 5.78 -22.16
C VAL A 52 50.04 6.97 -21.26
N SER A 53 48.77 7.35 -21.29
CA SER A 53 48.16 8.32 -20.37
C SER A 53 46.78 7.83 -19.94
N SER A 54 46.39 8.08 -18.69
CA SER A 54 45.09 7.64 -18.16
C SER A 54 44.26 8.81 -17.64
N THR A 55 42.95 8.69 -17.77
CA THR A 55 41.97 9.62 -17.22
C THR A 55 40.63 8.89 -17.02
N THR A 56 39.58 9.59 -16.63
CA THR A 56 38.26 9.02 -16.38
C THR A 56 37.21 9.48 -17.38
N VAL A 57 36.23 8.61 -17.60
CA VAL A 57 34.89 8.98 -18.07
C VAL A 57 33.94 8.92 -16.87
N THR A 58 33.15 9.98 -16.68
CA THR A 58 32.13 10.06 -15.62
C THR A 58 30.77 10.07 -16.29
N ILE A 59 29.94 9.11 -15.92
CA ILE A 59 28.56 9.00 -16.39
C ILE A 59 27.67 9.52 -15.27
N ALA A 60 27.06 10.69 -15.47
CA ALA A 60 26.07 11.23 -14.55
C ALA A 60 24.74 10.51 -14.75
N ILE A 61 24.08 10.20 -13.65
CA ILE A 61 22.80 9.50 -13.57
C ILE A 61 21.88 10.37 -12.72
N THR A 62 20.63 10.46 -13.14
CA THR A 62 19.59 11.19 -12.42
C THR A 62 18.48 10.21 -12.13
N GLY A 63 18.13 10.09 -10.84
CA GLY A 63 17.03 9.27 -10.37
C GLY A 63 15.68 9.78 -10.87
N SER A 64 14.71 8.88 -10.85
CA SER A 64 13.32 9.11 -11.23
C SER A 64 12.43 8.51 -10.17
N ASN A 65 11.29 9.12 -9.92
CA ASN A 65 10.32 8.58 -8.98
C ASN A 65 9.76 7.22 -9.42
N ASP A 66 9.75 6.27 -8.50
CA ASP A 66 9.02 5.00 -8.58
C ASP A 66 7.76 5.07 -7.72
N ALA A 67 6.64 4.57 -8.24
CA ALA A 67 5.40 4.60 -7.46
C ALA A 67 5.47 3.60 -6.30
N PRO A 68 4.80 3.89 -5.17
CA PRO A 68 4.75 2.97 -4.06
C PRO A 68 4.04 1.67 -4.46
N VAL A 69 4.31 0.61 -3.69
CA VAL A 69 3.68 -0.70 -3.86
C VAL A 69 2.84 -1.00 -2.64
N ALA A 70 1.52 -0.92 -2.82
CA ALA A 70 0.54 -1.26 -1.81
C ALA A 70 0.28 -2.78 -1.74
N VAL A 71 0.07 -3.32 -0.54
CA VAL A 71 -0.17 -4.73 -0.25
C VAL A 71 -1.43 -4.86 0.59
N ALA A 72 -2.40 -5.68 0.14
CA ALA A 72 -3.68 -5.79 0.83
C ALA A 72 -3.54 -6.25 2.29
N ASP A 73 -4.36 -5.68 3.16
CA ASP A 73 -4.41 -5.94 4.60
C ASP A 73 -5.61 -6.77 5.02
N THR A 74 -5.48 -7.44 6.16
CA THR A 74 -6.61 -8.05 6.85
C THR A 74 -6.36 -8.20 8.35
N ASN A 75 -7.42 -8.21 9.16
CA ASN A 75 -7.40 -8.61 10.57
C ASN A 75 -7.91 -10.06 10.76
N ALA A 76 -7.82 -10.94 9.76
CA ALA A 76 -8.41 -12.29 9.84
C ALA A 76 -7.98 -13.11 11.07
N GLU A 77 -6.76 -12.90 11.57
CA GLU A 77 -6.24 -13.56 12.78
C GLU A 77 -6.83 -13.01 14.09
N ASP A 78 -7.46 -11.83 14.05
CA ASP A 78 -8.11 -11.14 15.17
C ASP A 78 -9.42 -10.50 14.69
N ALA A 79 -10.30 -11.34 14.13
CA ALA A 79 -11.60 -10.93 13.64
C ALA A 79 -12.42 -10.28 14.76
N VAL A 80 -13.13 -9.19 14.46
CA VAL A 80 -14.03 -8.56 15.43
C VAL A 80 -15.23 -9.47 15.66
N VAL A 81 -15.74 -9.50 16.89
CA VAL A 81 -16.87 -10.36 17.28
C VAL A 81 -18.07 -9.47 17.59
N GLU A 82 -19.20 -9.79 16.99
CA GLU A 82 -20.51 -9.17 17.27
C GLU A 82 -20.86 -9.22 18.77
N ASP A 83 -21.71 -8.29 19.26
CA ASP A 83 -22.14 -8.16 20.66
C ASP A 83 -21.03 -7.89 21.71
N MET A 84 -19.78 -7.71 21.30
CA MET A 84 -18.66 -7.52 22.24
C MET A 84 -18.13 -6.07 22.30
N ASP A 85 -18.92 -5.07 21.84
CA ASP A 85 -18.45 -3.68 21.62
C ASP A 85 -17.10 -3.68 20.87
N ALA A 86 -17.02 -4.51 19.82
CA ALA A 86 -15.74 -4.86 19.20
C ALA A 86 -15.23 -3.77 18.26
N SER A 87 -13.92 -3.53 18.34
CA SER A 87 -13.19 -2.66 17.43
C SER A 87 -11.91 -3.34 16.97
N ALA A 88 -11.45 -2.97 15.78
CA ALA A 88 -10.14 -3.36 15.26
C ALA A 88 -9.28 -2.12 15.02
N THR A 89 -7.97 -2.29 15.19
CA THR A 89 -6.99 -1.24 14.90
C THR A 89 -5.81 -1.85 14.17
N GLY A 90 -5.19 -1.07 13.29
CA GLY A 90 -3.98 -1.47 12.60
C GLY A 90 -3.37 -0.30 11.84
N ASN A 91 -2.46 -0.61 10.92
CA ASN A 91 -1.89 0.39 10.03
C ASN A 91 -1.75 -0.23 8.63
N VAL A 92 -2.41 0.37 7.64
CA VAL A 92 -2.41 -0.12 6.25
C VAL A 92 -1.08 0.08 5.53
N LEU A 93 -0.23 1.00 6.00
CA LEU A 93 1.08 1.27 5.39
C LEU A 93 2.21 0.37 5.95
N ALA A 94 1.91 -0.54 6.88
CA ALA A 94 2.93 -1.28 7.62
C ALA A 94 3.68 -2.34 6.77
N ASN A 95 3.01 -2.87 5.75
CA ASN A 95 3.51 -3.86 4.80
C ASN A 95 3.79 -3.27 3.40
N ASP A 96 3.43 -2.00 3.17
CA ASP A 96 3.63 -1.30 1.91
C ASP A 96 5.09 -0.88 1.73
N THR A 97 5.56 -0.86 0.48
CA THR A 97 6.96 -0.54 0.14
C THR A 97 7.07 0.62 -0.84
N ASP A 98 8.19 1.33 -0.77
CA ASP A 98 8.64 2.26 -1.79
C ASP A 98 10.14 1.98 -1.96
N VAL A 99 10.61 1.94 -3.19
CA VAL A 99 11.99 1.58 -3.49
C VAL A 99 12.91 2.80 -3.42
N ASP A 100 12.35 4.00 -3.58
CA ASP A 100 13.10 5.25 -3.55
C ASP A 100 13.69 5.53 -2.18
N PHE A 101 14.98 5.83 -2.16
CA PHE A 101 15.71 5.93 -0.90
C PHE A 101 15.24 7.13 -0.08
N GLY A 102 14.62 6.85 1.06
CA GLY A 102 14.23 7.87 2.03
C GLY A 102 12.88 8.52 1.73
N ASP A 103 12.12 7.97 0.77
CA ASP A 103 10.76 8.41 0.51
C ASP A 103 9.80 8.07 1.67
N SER A 104 8.67 8.75 1.69
CA SER A 104 7.59 8.63 2.63
C SER A 104 6.33 8.12 1.95
N LYS A 105 5.38 7.63 2.75
CA LYS A 105 4.08 7.16 2.25
C LYS A 105 2.99 7.82 3.06
N THR A 106 1.96 8.28 2.39
CA THR A 106 0.80 8.88 3.06
C THR A 106 -0.48 8.37 2.43
N VAL A 107 -1.48 8.05 3.25
CA VAL A 107 -2.82 7.74 2.73
C VAL A 107 -3.47 9.02 2.22
N VAL A 108 -3.94 8.99 0.98
CA VAL A 108 -4.54 10.14 0.28
C VAL A 108 -6.01 9.92 -0.10
N GLY A 109 -6.53 8.70 0.09
CA GLY A 109 -7.94 8.41 -0.16
C GLY A 109 -8.41 7.10 0.44
N VAL A 110 -9.69 7.06 0.81
CA VAL A 110 -10.36 5.89 1.39
C VAL A 110 -11.80 5.80 0.87
N ALA A 111 -12.27 4.60 0.54
CA ALA A 111 -13.66 4.35 0.14
C ALA A 111 -14.15 2.99 0.64
N ALA A 112 -15.47 2.86 0.83
CA ALA A 112 -16.09 1.58 1.12
C ALA A 112 -16.14 0.70 -0.13
N GLY A 113 -15.93 -0.61 0.07
CA GLY A 113 -15.85 -1.63 -0.98
C GLY A 113 -14.48 -1.70 -1.64
N ASP A 114 -14.30 -2.74 -2.45
CA ASP A 114 -13.20 -2.84 -3.41
C ASP A 114 -13.59 -2.07 -4.69
N THR A 115 -13.06 -0.86 -4.83
CA THR A 115 -13.38 0.03 -5.96
C THR A 115 -12.54 -0.27 -7.19
N GLY A 116 -11.38 -0.91 -7.02
CA GLY A 116 -10.37 -1.09 -8.07
C GLY A 116 -9.85 0.22 -8.69
N ALA A 117 -10.01 1.36 -8.02
CA ALA A 117 -9.66 2.67 -8.54
C ALA A 117 -8.75 3.44 -7.58
N ASP A 118 -7.85 4.25 -8.14
CA ASP A 118 -7.06 5.21 -7.38
C ASP A 118 -7.95 6.37 -6.91
N LEU A 119 -7.91 6.65 -5.61
CA LEU A 119 -8.74 7.62 -4.91
C LEU A 119 -8.00 8.95 -4.68
N GLU A 120 -7.34 9.46 -5.72
CA GLU A 120 -6.56 10.70 -5.65
C GLU A 120 -7.36 11.85 -5.01
N ASP A 121 -6.84 12.44 -3.93
CA ASP A 121 -7.38 13.64 -3.28
C ASP A 121 -8.85 13.48 -2.78
N ALA A 122 -9.21 12.27 -2.35
CA ALA A 122 -10.50 12.08 -1.70
C ALA A 122 -10.45 12.72 -0.31
N ALA A 123 -11.33 13.71 -0.07
CA ALA A 123 -11.55 14.35 1.23
C ALA A 123 -12.10 13.39 2.32
N THR A 124 -11.82 12.09 2.21
CA THR A 124 -12.29 10.99 3.05
C THR A 124 -11.23 10.52 4.06
N VAL A 125 -9.96 10.90 3.91
CA VAL A 125 -8.92 10.59 4.90
C VAL A 125 -9.26 11.22 6.24
N GLY A 126 -9.15 10.44 7.31
CA GLY A 126 -9.57 10.81 8.66
C GLY A 126 -11.08 10.92 8.86
N MET A 127 -11.90 10.64 7.83
CA MET A 127 -13.34 10.58 7.96
C MET A 127 -13.83 9.16 8.28
N ALA A 128 -15.00 9.10 8.90
CA ALA A 128 -15.73 7.88 9.15
C ALA A 128 -16.38 7.36 7.85
N ILE A 129 -15.93 6.20 7.36
CA ILE A 129 -16.40 5.53 6.15
C ILE A 129 -17.24 4.32 6.55
N THR A 130 -18.55 4.40 6.30
CA THR A 130 -19.51 3.35 6.66
C THR A 130 -19.44 2.19 5.66
N GLY A 131 -19.16 0.99 6.17
CA GLY A 131 -19.28 -0.28 5.47
C GLY A 131 -20.66 -0.91 5.65
N THR A 132 -20.74 -2.22 5.48
CA THR A 132 -21.95 -3.03 5.65
C THR A 132 -22.23 -3.31 7.12
N TYR A 133 -21.18 -3.56 7.92
CA TYR A 133 -21.29 -4.02 9.31
C TYR A 133 -20.78 -3.00 10.33
N GLY A 134 -20.00 -2.02 9.88
CA GLY A 134 -19.40 -1.03 10.77
C GLY A 134 -18.82 0.16 10.04
N THR A 135 -17.95 0.89 10.72
CA THR A 135 -17.37 2.14 10.21
C THR A 135 -15.85 2.14 10.39
N LEU A 136 -15.13 2.42 9.30
CA LEU A 136 -13.67 2.53 9.26
C LEU A 136 -13.25 4.01 9.25
N THR A 137 -12.19 4.34 9.97
CA THR A 137 -11.46 5.61 9.82
C THR A 137 -9.99 5.29 9.61
N ILE A 138 -9.35 5.87 8.59
CA ILE A 138 -7.90 5.74 8.33
C ILE A 138 -7.28 7.15 8.33
N GLY A 139 -6.20 7.36 9.07
CA GLY A 139 -5.41 8.59 9.06
C GLY A 139 -4.39 8.63 7.90
N GLU A 140 -3.79 9.81 7.68
CA GLU A 140 -2.74 9.99 6.67
C GLU A 140 -1.51 9.09 6.92
N ASP A 141 -1.24 8.77 8.19
CA ASP A 141 -0.15 7.88 8.61
C ASP A 141 -0.48 6.39 8.46
N GLY A 142 -1.64 6.06 7.87
CA GLY A 142 -2.12 4.70 7.66
C GLY A 142 -2.77 4.07 8.89
N ALA A 143 -2.68 4.69 10.07
CA ALA A 143 -3.30 4.14 11.26
C ALA A 143 -4.83 4.14 11.09
N TYR A 144 -5.46 2.99 11.35
CA TYR A 144 -6.90 2.85 11.22
C TYR A 144 -7.56 2.38 12.51
N THR A 145 -8.84 2.76 12.64
CA THR A 145 -9.77 2.22 13.62
C THR A 145 -11.04 1.78 12.89
N TYR A 146 -11.50 0.56 13.15
CA TYR A 146 -12.80 0.06 12.73
C TYR A 146 -13.67 -0.15 13.97
N ALA A 147 -14.90 0.38 13.94
CA ALA A 147 -15.91 0.13 14.95
C ALA A 147 -17.05 -0.68 14.31
N LEU A 148 -17.30 -1.88 14.84
CA LEU A 148 -18.47 -2.66 14.47
C LEU A 148 -19.73 -1.95 14.99
N ASP A 149 -20.79 -1.87 14.18
CA ASP A 149 -22.05 -1.25 14.57
C ASP A 149 -23.14 -2.32 14.69
N ASP A 150 -23.40 -2.72 15.92
CA ASP A 150 -24.39 -3.72 16.31
C ASP A 150 -25.83 -3.24 16.03
N THR A 151 -26.03 -1.94 15.83
CA THR A 151 -27.35 -1.40 15.47
C THR A 151 -27.68 -1.61 13.99
N PHE A 152 -26.70 -2.04 13.18
CA PHE A 152 -26.93 -2.37 11.78
C PHE A 152 -27.61 -3.73 11.66
N THR A 153 -28.71 -3.77 10.90
CA THR A 153 -29.47 -5.00 10.65
C THR A 153 -28.68 -6.11 9.97
N ALA A 154 -27.55 -5.78 9.33
CA ALA A 154 -26.67 -6.78 8.72
C ALA A 154 -25.73 -7.42 9.76
N THR A 155 -25.34 -6.65 10.78
CA THR A 155 -24.51 -7.11 11.90
C THR A 155 -25.32 -8.02 12.81
N ASP A 156 -26.43 -7.52 13.38
CA ASP A 156 -27.41 -8.21 14.26
C ASP A 156 -28.08 -9.45 13.63
N ALA A 157 -27.74 -9.79 12.38
CA ALA A 157 -28.26 -10.95 11.67
C ALA A 157 -27.24 -12.09 11.54
N LEU A 158 -26.00 -11.89 11.99
CA LEU A 158 -24.94 -12.89 11.87
C LEU A 158 -25.13 -13.98 12.93
N ALA A 159 -25.17 -15.23 12.51
CA ALA A 159 -25.30 -16.35 13.46
C ALA A 159 -23.97 -16.68 14.15
N GLU A 160 -24.04 -17.43 15.26
CA GLU A 160 -22.85 -17.85 16.02
C GLU A 160 -21.82 -18.57 15.11
N GLY A 161 -20.64 -17.97 15.00
CA GLY A 161 -19.55 -18.50 14.17
C GLY A 161 -19.71 -18.26 12.67
N GLU A 162 -20.74 -17.54 12.22
CA GLU A 162 -20.83 -17.04 10.86
C GLU A 162 -19.68 -16.06 10.59
N SER A 163 -19.03 -16.19 9.44
CA SER A 163 -17.95 -15.28 9.03
C SER A 163 -18.47 -14.29 8.00
N ALA A 164 -18.22 -13.01 8.26
CA ALA A 164 -18.53 -11.90 7.38
C ALA A 164 -17.32 -10.97 7.25
N SER A 165 -17.42 -10.00 6.34
CA SER A 165 -16.35 -9.01 6.17
C SER A 165 -16.84 -7.70 5.60
N ASP A 166 -16.23 -6.61 6.05
CA ASP A 166 -16.20 -5.35 5.31
C ASP A 166 -14.89 -5.22 4.53
N VAL A 167 -14.95 -4.63 3.35
CA VAL A 167 -13.78 -4.34 2.53
C VAL A 167 -13.76 -2.83 2.26
N PHE A 168 -12.58 -2.23 2.36
CA PHE A 168 -12.37 -0.81 2.05
C PHE A 168 -11.15 -0.66 1.17
N THR A 169 -11.25 0.11 0.09
CA THR A 169 -10.10 0.54 -0.71
C THR A 169 -9.43 1.73 -0.03
N TYR A 170 -8.10 1.70 0.05
CA TYR A 170 -7.28 2.86 0.37
C TYR A 170 -6.28 3.13 -0.77
N THR A 171 -5.92 4.41 -0.92
CA THR A 171 -4.88 4.88 -1.84
C THR A 171 -3.82 5.59 -1.03
N MET A 172 -2.57 5.25 -1.29
CA MET A 172 -1.39 5.91 -0.74
C MET A 172 -0.62 6.63 -1.84
N ALA A 173 0.09 7.69 -1.48
CA ALA A 173 1.00 8.41 -2.34
C ALA A 173 2.39 8.49 -1.71
N ASP A 174 3.42 8.53 -2.57
CA ASP A 174 4.78 8.93 -2.22
C ASP A 174 4.91 10.47 -2.08
N SER A 175 6.12 10.98 -1.85
CA SER A 175 6.33 12.42 -1.64
C SER A 175 6.27 13.25 -2.93
N GLU A 176 6.35 12.59 -4.08
CA GLU A 176 6.32 13.13 -5.44
C GLU A 176 4.90 13.09 -6.05
N GLY A 177 3.99 12.35 -5.41
CA GLY A 177 2.58 12.23 -5.72
C GLY A 177 2.20 11.04 -6.61
N ALA A 178 3.10 10.08 -6.88
CA ALA A 178 2.68 8.84 -7.52
C ALA A 178 1.92 7.98 -6.50
N VAL A 179 0.93 7.23 -6.99
CA VAL A 179 -0.07 6.57 -6.16
C VAL A 179 -0.11 5.07 -6.36
N SER A 180 -0.57 4.38 -5.31
CA SER A 180 -0.84 2.95 -5.31
C SER A 180 -2.09 2.67 -4.47
N SER A 181 -2.92 1.73 -4.90
CA SER A 181 -4.19 1.43 -4.23
C SER A 181 -4.36 -0.06 -3.99
N THR A 182 -4.95 -0.40 -2.86
CA THR A 182 -5.32 -1.77 -2.50
C THR A 182 -6.44 -1.75 -1.46
N THR A 183 -6.68 -2.86 -0.77
CA THR A 183 -7.78 -2.99 0.19
C THR A 183 -7.30 -3.37 1.59
N VAL A 184 -8.09 -2.96 2.59
CA VAL A 184 -8.10 -3.57 3.91
C VAL A 184 -9.42 -4.33 4.10
N THR A 185 -9.32 -5.60 4.47
CA THR A 185 -10.48 -6.47 4.74
C THR A 185 -10.64 -6.69 6.23
N ILE A 186 -11.75 -6.22 6.78
CA ILE A 186 -12.14 -6.41 8.17
C ILE A 186 -12.98 -7.66 8.30
N ALA A 187 -12.42 -8.72 8.87
CA ALA A 187 -13.10 -9.96 9.20
C ALA A 187 -13.94 -9.80 10.48
N ILE A 188 -15.16 -10.34 10.42
CA ILE A 188 -16.18 -10.28 11.47
C ILE A 188 -16.68 -11.69 11.74
N THR A 189 -16.85 -12.05 13.00
CA THR A 189 -17.46 -13.31 13.43
C THR A 189 -18.77 -13.03 14.16
N GLY A 190 -19.85 -13.69 13.72
CA GLY A 190 -21.17 -13.58 14.31
C GLY A 190 -21.29 -14.21 15.68
N SER A 191 -22.25 -13.70 16.44
CA SER A 191 -22.58 -14.01 17.82
C SER A 191 -23.90 -14.81 17.91
N ASN A 192 -24.25 -15.29 19.10
CA ASN A 192 -25.57 -15.90 19.31
C ASN A 192 -26.52 -14.90 19.97
N ASP A 193 -27.58 -14.54 19.25
CA ASP A 193 -28.65 -13.70 19.80
C ASP A 193 -29.54 -14.43 20.81
N ALA A 194 -30.02 -13.69 21.80
CA ALA A 194 -31.04 -14.17 22.71
C ALA A 194 -32.42 -14.21 22.02
N PRO A 195 -33.23 -15.27 22.20
CA PRO A 195 -34.57 -15.30 21.62
C PRO A 195 -35.46 -14.20 22.20
N VAL A 196 -36.15 -13.47 21.33
CA VAL A 196 -37.14 -12.46 21.74
C VAL A 196 -38.49 -13.12 21.98
N ALA A 197 -38.95 -13.13 23.23
CA ALA A 197 -40.29 -13.60 23.56
C ALA A 197 -41.35 -12.57 23.14
N VAL A 198 -42.34 -12.99 22.36
CA VAL A 198 -43.51 -12.17 21.99
C VAL A 198 -44.71 -12.61 22.82
N ALA A 199 -45.49 -11.66 23.33
CA ALA A 199 -46.68 -11.96 24.12
C ALA A 199 -47.77 -12.60 23.25
N ASP A 200 -48.14 -13.83 23.59
CA ASP A 200 -49.30 -14.49 22.98
C ASP A 200 -50.59 -13.83 23.47
N THR A 201 -51.53 -13.60 22.54
CA THR A 201 -52.89 -13.19 22.90
C THR A 201 -53.89 -14.25 22.44
N ASN A 202 -54.63 -14.82 23.39
CA ASN A 202 -55.78 -15.67 23.07
C ASN A 202 -56.93 -14.76 22.61
N ALA A 203 -57.04 -14.52 21.30
CA ALA A 203 -58.09 -13.69 20.71
C ALA A 203 -59.44 -14.44 20.53
N GLU A 204 -59.51 -15.74 20.80
CA GLU A 204 -60.77 -16.51 20.79
C GLU A 204 -60.76 -17.53 21.95
N ASP A 205 -61.23 -17.11 23.12
CA ASP A 205 -62.43 -17.68 23.76
C ASP A 205 -62.64 -16.94 25.08
N ALA A 206 -63.77 -16.26 25.21
CA ALA A 206 -64.26 -15.91 26.53
C ALA A 206 -64.57 -17.24 27.23
N VAL A 207 -63.69 -17.69 28.13
CA VAL A 207 -63.97 -18.82 29.00
C VAL A 207 -65.25 -18.49 29.77
N VAL A 208 -66.29 -19.29 29.52
CA VAL A 208 -67.64 -19.18 30.09
C VAL A 208 -67.62 -19.24 31.61
#